data_AF-A0A166I5N1-F1
#
_entry.id   AF-A0A166I5N1-F1
#
_cell.length_a   1.000
_cell.length_b   1.000
_cell.length_c   1.000
_cell.angle_alpha   90.00
_cell.angle_beta   90.00
_cell.angle_gamma   90.00
#
_symmetry.space_group_name_H-M   'P 1'
#
loop_
_entity.id
_entity.type
_entity.pdbx_description
1 polymer ?
#
loop_
_entity_poly.entity_id
_entity_poly.type
_entity_poly.pdbx_seq_one_letter_code
_entity_poly.pdbx_strand_id
1 'polypeptide(L)'
;MHTKDAANLSGSLGHCAPFIDLDGSPVFVGSALIDGAVHPCKITLSRLGEAGITPVRVPLGGRELVHHGVYEILSIDDETMEWVRARNGRLPFGRTPVEGGYNNSSRRLYYAATTIEGCTVPGKTWENDVGANFPWEGKEIVMRDNYDVLCVLFSWLFSSTHLQIDAGALSTTRHIAS
;
A
#
# COMPACT_ATOMS: atom_id res chain seq x y z
N MET A 1 -31.47 0.08 -3.43
CA MET A 1 -30.97 0.33 -4.80
C MET A 1 -29.76 1.28 -4.70
N HIS A 2 -28.58 0.79 -4.29
CA HIS A 2 -27.39 1.66 -4.05
C HIS A 2 -26.05 0.94 -4.29
N THR A 3 -25.98 0.09 -5.31
CA THR A 3 -24.73 -0.64 -5.66
C THR A 3 -24.05 -0.10 -6.92
N LYS A 4 -24.59 0.93 -7.57
CA LYS A 4 -24.09 1.40 -8.88
C LYS A 4 -23.07 2.55 -8.81
N ASP A 5 -22.93 3.23 -7.68
CA ASP A 5 -22.14 4.47 -7.62
C ASP A 5 -20.69 4.25 -7.12
N ALA A 6 -20.43 3.24 -6.28
CA ALA A 6 -19.07 2.89 -5.85
C ALA A 6 -18.22 2.35 -7.00
N ALA A 7 -18.84 1.59 -7.92
CA ALA A 7 -18.21 1.12 -9.15
C ALA A 7 -17.86 2.26 -10.13
N ASN A 8 -18.47 3.44 -9.97
CA ASN A 8 -18.30 4.57 -10.88
C ASN A 8 -17.10 5.46 -10.48
N LEU A 9 -16.75 5.50 -9.19
CA LEU A 9 -15.54 6.21 -8.71
C LEU A 9 -14.25 5.43 -9.00
N SER A 10 -14.26 4.09 -8.88
CA SER A 10 -13.17 3.26 -9.40
C SER A 10 -12.99 3.43 -10.91
N GLY A 11 -14.10 3.60 -11.64
CA GLY A 11 -14.10 3.91 -13.08
C GLY A 11 -13.45 5.25 -13.43
N SER A 12 -13.57 6.27 -12.57
CA SER A 12 -12.99 7.62 -12.80
C SER A 12 -11.49 7.72 -12.50
N LEU A 13 -10.95 6.84 -11.63
CA LEU A 13 -9.53 6.81 -11.30
C LEU A 13 -8.74 5.81 -12.16
N GLY A 14 -9.42 4.92 -12.90
CA GLY A 14 -8.75 3.87 -13.68
C GLY A 14 -8.10 2.78 -12.84
N HIS A 15 -8.37 2.75 -11.52
CA HIS A 15 -7.82 1.78 -10.56
C HIS A 15 -8.96 0.95 -9.96
N CYS A 16 -8.80 -0.38 -9.97
CA CYS A 16 -9.67 -1.28 -9.21
C CYS A 16 -9.14 -1.42 -7.77
N ALA A 17 -10.00 -1.17 -6.79
CA ALA A 17 -9.62 -1.34 -5.39
C ALA A 17 -9.42 -2.82 -5.08
N PRO A 18 -8.26 -3.24 -4.53
CA PRO A 18 -8.01 -4.63 -4.18
C PRO A 18 -8.80 -5.08 -2.93
N PHE A 19 -9.19 -4.15 -2.05
CA PHE A 19 -9.82 -4.47 -0.76
C PHE A 19 -11.01 -3.56 -0.45
N ILE A 20 -11.76 -3.92 0.60
CA ILE A 20 -12.93 -3.22 1.10
C ILE A 20 -12.80 -3.02 2.62
N ASP A 21 -13.14 -1.84 3.11
CA ASP A 21 -13.16 -1.48 4.55
C ASP A 21 -14.49 -1.87 5.22
N LEU A 22 -14.59 -1.75 6.55
CA LEU A 22 -15.76 -2.15 7.35
C LEU A 22 -17.05 -1.47 6.91
N ASP A 23 -16.96 -0.23 6.44
CA ASP A 23 -18.09 0.58 5.98
C ASP A 23 -18.47 0.31 4.51
N GLY A 24 -17.80 -0.65 3.85
CA GLY A 24 -17.98 -0.99 2.44
C GLY A 24 -17.21 -0.08 1.48
N SER A 25 -16.41 0.86 1.98
CA SER A 25 -15.61 1.74 1.13
C SER A 25 -14.46 1.00 0.46
N PRO A 26 -14.10 1.36 -0.77
CA PRO A 26 -12.94 0.79 -1.44
C PRO A 26 -11.64 1.21 -0.77
N VAL A 27 -10.74 0.24 -0.59
CA VAL A 27 -9.41 0.41 -0.01
C VAL A 27 -8.37 0.17 -1.09
N PHE A 28 -7.52 1.17 -1.29
CA PHE A 28 -6.39 1.13 -2.20
C PHE A 28 -5.07 1.06 -1.43
N VAL A 29 -4.09 0.47 -2.09
CA VAL A 29 -2.68 0.46 -1.65
C VAL A 29 -1.99 1.64 -2.31
N GLY A 30 -1.17 2.37 -1.56
CA GLY A 30 -0.44 3.49 -2.13
C GLY A 30 0.69 3.95 -1.24
N SER A 31 1.27 5.09 -1.61
CA SER A 31 2.40 5.69 -0.90
C SER A 31 2.23 7.17 -0.73
N ALA A 32 2.62 7.69 0.44
CA ALA A 32 2.48 9.09 0.82
C ALA A 32 3.85 9.75 1.03
N LEU A 33 4.05 10.94 0.46
CA LEU A 33 5.24 11.76 0.70
C LEU A 33 5.06 12.58 2.00
N ILE A 34 5.87 12.31 3.01
CA ILE A 34 5.85 12.97 4.33
C ILE A 34 7.28 13.37 4.69
N ASP A 35 7.52 14.67 4.88
CA ASP A 35 8.81 15.23 5.33
C ASP A 35 10.04 14.72 4.55
N GLY A 36 9.87 14.51 3.24
CA GLY A 36 10.94 14.01 2.36
C GLY A 36 11.12 12.49 2.35
N ALA A 37 10.31 11.73 3.10
CA ALA A 37 10.21 10.28 3.03
C ALA A 37 8.94 9.83 2.30
N VAL A 38 8.95 8.62 1.76
CA VAL A 38 7.81 8.02 1.05
C VAL A 38 7.36 6.78 1.81
N HIS A 39 6.14 6.80 2.34
CA HIS A 39 5.61 5.74 3.19
C HIS A 39 4.43 5.01 2.55
N PRO A 40 4.47 3.66 2.45
CA PRO A 40 3.30 2.88 2.10
C PRO A 40 2.12 3.13 3.06
N CYS A 41 0.92 3.22 2.51
CA CYS A 41 -0.27 3.69 3.20
C CYS A 41 -1.56 3.00 2.73
N LYS A 42 -2.60 3.16 3.55
CA LYS A 42 -4.00 2.81 3.23
C LYS A 42 -4.70 4.03 2.67
N ILE A 43 -5.39 3.87 1.55
CA ILE A 43 -6.18 4.94 0.93
C ILE A 43 -7.63 4.47 0.85
N THR A 44 -8.52 5.12 1.59
CA THR A 44 -9.96 4.80 1.60
C THR A 44 -10.72 5.87 0.85
N LEU A 45 -11.44 5.53 -0.22
CA LEU A 45 -12.40 6.47 -0.83
C LEU A 45 -13.75 6.36 -0.11
N SER A 46 -13.74 6.50 1.21
CA SER A 46 -14.99 6.64 1.98
C SER A 46 -15.68 7.90 1.52
N ARG A 47 -16.91 7.77 1.02
CA ARG A 47 -17.75 8.81 0.40
C ARG A 47 -17.16 10.21 0.50
N LEU A 48 -16.73 10.76 -0.64
CA LEU A 48 -16.79 12.20 -0.91
C LEU A 48 -18.14 12.73 -0.38
N GLY A 49 -18.14 13.31 0.81
CA GLY A 49 -19.37 13.59 1.54
C GLY A 49 -19.11 14.36 2.82
N GLU A 50 -19.08 15.69 2.68
CA GLU A 50 -19.42 16.72 3.69
C GLU A 50 -18.66 16.78 5.03
N ALA A 51 -17.83 15.80 5.40
CA ALA A 51 -17.16 15.74 6.72
C ALA A 51 -15.65 16.02 6.71
N GLY A 52 -15.03 16.31 5.56
CA GLY A 52 -13.61 16.72 5.49
C GLY A 52 -12.59 15.65 5.93
N ILE A 53 -12.92 14.35 5.84
CA ILE A 53 -11.98 13.28 6.17
C ILE A 53 -11.09 12.99 4.96
N THR A 54 -9.79 13.14 5.17
CA THR A 54 -8.78 12.84 4.15
C THR A 54 -8.55 11.34 4.01
N PRO A 55 -8.47 10.81 2.77
CA PRO A 55 -8.55 9.38 2.51
C PRO A 55 -7.28 8.61 2.86
N VAL A 56 -6.14 9.29 3.04
CA VAL A 56 -4.83 8.66 3.18
C VAL A 56 -4.47 8.47 4.65
N ARG A 57 -4.14 7.23 5.00
CA ARG A 57 -3.80 6.78 6.36
C ARG A 57 -2.45 6.09 6.36
N VAL A 58 -1.51 6.65 7.11
CA VAL A 58 -0.12 6.19 7.16
C VAL A 58 0.19 5.65 8.55
N PRO A 59 0.66 4.40 8.70
CA PRO A 59 1.20 3.92 9.96
C PRO A 59 2.53 4.62 10.20
N LEU A 60 2.61 5.58 11.14
CA LEU A 60 3.85 6.32 11.38
C LEU A 60 3.90 6.88 12.80
N GLY A 61 4.95 6.53 13.56
CA GLY A 61 5.20 7.12 14.87
C GLY A 61 4.17 6.72 15.92
N GLY A 62 3.70 5.47 15.87
CA GLY A 62 2.72 4.91 16.81
C GLY A 62 1.26 5.25 16.50
N ARG A 63 1.00 6.03 15.44
CA ARG A 63 -0.36 6.48 15.07
C ARG A 63 -0.74 6.09 13.64
N GLU A 64 -2.04 6.04 13.41
CA GLU A 64 -2.61 6.18 12.07
C GLU A 64 -2.64 7.67 11.73
N LEU A 65 -1.63 8.13 11.01
CA LEU A 65 -1.52 9.52 10.57
C LEU A 65 -2.45 9.75 9.37
N VAL A 66 -3.32 10.75 9.47
CA VAL A 66 -4.10 11.25 8.34
C VAL A 66 -3.22 12.19 7.51
N HIS A 67 -3.06 11.90 6.21
CA HIS A 67 -2.12 12.62 5.34
C HIS A 67 -2.82 13.44 4.24
N HIS A 68 -2.64 14.76 4.29
CA HIS A 68 -3.26 15.73 3.37
C HIS A 68 -2.33 16.17 2.23
N GLY A 69 -1.21 15.48 2.01
CA GLY A 69 -0.23 15.88 1.01
C GLY A 69 -0.28 15.05 -0.27
N VAL A 70 0.87 14.98 -0.93
CA VAL A 70 1.07 14.18 -2.14
C VAL A 70 1.05 12.69 -1.80
N TYR A 71 0.34 11.91 -2.63
CA TYR A 71 0.34 10.45 -2.57
C TYR A 71 0.21 9.83 -3.97
N GLU A 72 0.53 8.55 -4.07
CA GLU A 72 0.41 7.76 -5.28
C GLU A 72 -0.41 6.49 -4.97
N ILE A 73 -1.28 6.08 -5.90
CA ILE A 73 -1.99 4.79 -5.82
C ILE A 73 -1.19 3.77 -6.63
N LEU A 74 -0.99 2.58 -6.04
CA LEU A 74 -0.41 1.44 -6.72
C LEU A 74 -1.51 0.65 -7.44
N SER A 75 -1.40 0.51 -8.77
CA SER A 75 -2.14 -0.53 -9.49
C SER A 75 -1.54 -1.90 -9.18
N ILE A 76 -2.28 -2.75 -8.50
CA ILE A 76 -1.89 -4.16 -8.32
C ILE A 76 -2.33 -4.93 -9.55
N ASP A 77 -1.40 -5.68 -10.11
CA ASP A 77 -1.63 -6.58 -11.23
C ASP A 77 -1.42 -8.02 -10.77
N ASP A 78 -2.52 -8.77 -10.67
CA ASP A 78 -2.51 -10.16 -10.20
C ASP A 78 -1.80 -11.12 -11.18
N GLU A 79 -1.53 -10.71 -12.43
CA GLU A 79 -0.75 -11.51 -13.38
C GLU A 79 0.76 -11.40 -13.13
N THR A 80 1.22 -10.31 -12.50
CA THR A 80 2.65 -10.01 -12.31
C THR A 80 3.05 -9.85 -10.85
N MET A 81 2.10 -9.78 -9.92
CA MET A 81 2.33 -9.62 -8.49
C MET A 81 1.57 -10.65 -7.67
N GLU A 82 2.08 -10.90 -6.46
CA GLU A 82 1.44 -11.77 -5.49
C GLU A 82 1.70 -11.29 -4.06
N TRP A 83 0.75 -11.57 -3.16
CA TRP A 83 0.91 -11.36 -1.73
C TRP A 83 1.55 -12.61 -1.10
N VAL A 84 2.74 -12.46 -0.54
CA VAL A 84 3.50 -13.58 0.04
C VAL A 84 3.61 -13.45 1.55
N ARG A 85 3.23 -14.52 2.27
CA ARG A 85 3.29 -14.59 3.73
C ARG A 85 4.68 -14.30 4.28
N ALA A 86 4.72 -13.39 5.23
CA ALA A 86 5.93 -13.00 5.96
C ALA A 86 5.68 -13.02 7.47
N ARG A 87 6.77 -12.93 8.23
CA ARG A 87 6.77 -12.86 9.70
C ARG A 87 8.10 -12.35 10.22
N ASN A 88 8.08 -11.89 11.47
CA ASN A 88 9.24 -11.43 12.25
C ASN A 88 10.08 -10.40 11.51
N GLY A 89 9.44 -9.51 10.73
CA GLY A 89 10.10 -8.47 9.94
C GLY A 89 11.01 -9.00 8.82
N ARG A 90 10.96 -10.30 8.52
CA ARG A 90 11.73 -10.90 7.42
C ARG A 90 10.97 -10.73 6.12
N LEU A 91 11.70 -10.36 5.07
CA LEU A 91 11.17 -10.36 3.71
C LEU A 91 11.05 -11.81 3.19
N PRO A 92 10.06 -12.11 2.32
CA PRO A 92 9.88 -13.45 1.78
C PRO A 92 11.12 -13.94 1.00
N PHE A 93 11.67 -15.09 1.42
CA PHE A 93 12.87 -15.65 0.79
C PHE A 93 12.62 -16.06 -0.66
N GLY A 94 13.57 -15.76 -1.56
CA GLY A 94 13.48 -16.11 -2.97
C GLY A 94 12.44 -15.30 -3.77
N ARG A 95 11.88 -14.24 -3.17
CA ARG A 95 10.94 -13.33 -3.83
C ARG A 95 11.56 -11.94 -3.95
N THR A 96 10.98 -11.11 -4.80
CA THR A 96 11.36 -9.71 -4.98
C THR A 96 10.22 -8.82 -4.46
N PRO A 97 10.35 -8.24 -3.26
CA PRO A 97 9.33 -7.35 -2.70
C PRO A 97 9.17 -6.06 -3.51
N VAL A 98 7.94 -5.61 -3.67
CA VAL A 98 7.61 -4.35 -4.34
C VAL A 98 7.94 -3.19 -3.41
N GLU A 99 8.90 -2.36 -3.81
CA GLU A 99 9.27 -1.15 -3.07
C GLU A 99 8.15 -0.11 -3.17
N GLY A 100 7.68 0.34 -2.01
CA GLY A 100 6.69 1.41 -1.91
C GLY A 100 7.27 2.74 -1.47
N GLY A 101 8.55 2.79 -1.10
CA GLY A 101 9.21 4.06 -0.77
C GLY A 101 10.41 3.87 0.13
N TYR A 102 10.72 4.90 0.90
CA TYR A 102 11.88 4.97 1.77
C TYR A 102 11.61 5.85 2.99
N ASN A 103 12.24 5.55 4.12
CA ASN A 103 12.16 6.40 5.32
C ASN A 103 13.24 7.51 5.32
N ASN A 104 13.21 8.36 6.36
CA ASN A 104 14.19 9.45 6.55
C ASN A 104 15.65 9.00 6.67
N SER A 105 15.91 7.71 6.89
CA SER A 105 17.25 7.12 6.89
C SER A 105 17.58 6.41 5.56
N SER A 106 16.86 6.72 4.49
CA SER A 106 16.99 6.11 3.16
C SER A 106 16.80 4.59 3.13
N ARG A 107 16.12 4.03 4.14
CA ARG A 107 15.80 2.61 4.19
C ARG A 107 14.58 2.33 3.34
N ARG A 108 14.69 1.36 2.42
CA ARG A 108 13.59 0.89 1.58
C ARG A 108 12.43 0.36 2.43
N LEU A 109 11.22 0.72 2.02
CA LEU A 109 9.96 0.27 2.59
C LEU A 109 9.19 -0.49 1.52
N TYR A 110 8.50 -1.55 1.95
CA TYR A 110 7.76 -2.43 1.07
C TYR A 110 6.29 -2.47 1.45
N TYR A 111 5.42 -2.70 0.48
CA TYR A 111 3.99 -2.84 0.70
C TYR A 111 3.72 -4.12 1.49
N ALA A 112 2.97 -3.96 2.58
CA ALA A 112 2.47 -5.07 3.39
C ALA A 112 0.95 -4.99 3.48
N ALA A 113 0.30 -6.12 3.72
CA ALA A 113 -1.13 -6.20 4.03
C ALA A 113 -1.36 -7.20 5.17
N THR A 114 -2.36 -6.95 5.99
CA THR A 114 -2.82 -7.88 7.04
C THR A 114 -4.34 -7.82 7.14
N THR A 115 -4.96 -8.82 7.77
CA THR A 115 -6.40 -8.80 8.05
C THR A 115 -6.65 -8.36 9.49
N ILE A 116 -7.37 -7.26 9.67
CA ILE A 116 -7.82 -6.76 10.97
C ILE A 116 -9.35 -6.69 10.93
N GLU A 117 -10.01 -7.38 11.86
CA GLU A 117 -11.49 -7.42 11.95
C GLU A 117 -12.20 -7.81 10.64
N GLY A 118 -11.56 -8.67 9.83
CA GLY A 118 -12.10 -9.13 8.55
C GLY A 118 -11.80 -8.20 7.36
N CYS A 119 -11.19 -7.04 7.59
CA CYS A 119 -10.75 -6.12 6.55
C CYS A 119 -9.27 -6.30 6.24
N THR A 120 -8.91 -6.30 4.95
CA THR A 120 -7.50 -6.28 4.54
C THR A 120 -6.98 -4.85 4.59
N VAL A 121 -6.01 -4.63 5.47
CA VAL A 121 -5.42 -3.33 5.79
C VAL A 121 -4.02 -3.26 5.20
N PRO A 122 -3.78 -2.42 4.20
CA PRO A 122 -2.44 -2.20 3.67
C PRO A 122 -1.62 -1.27 4.58
N GLY A 123 -0.31 -1.47 4.56
CA GLY A 123 0.65 -0.76 5.39
C GLY A 123 2.07 -0.98 4.87
N LYS A 124 3.04 -0.95 5.77
CA LYS A 124 4.46 -0.99 5.41
C LYS A 124 5.23 -2.06 6.18
N THR A 125 6.24 -2.61 5.55
CA THR A 125 7.31 -3.33 6.24
C THR A 125 8.67 -2.96 5.68
N TRP A 126 9.71 -3.47 6.30
CA TRP A 126 11.10 -3.42 5.87
C TRP A 126 11.84 -4.57 6.57
N GLU A 127 13.07 -4.86 6.20
CA GLU A 127 13.83 -5.90 6.91
C GLU A 127 14.08 -5.50 8.38
N ASN A 128 13.48 -6.18 9.35
CA ASN A 128 13.57 -5.80 10.77
C ASN A 128 13.24 -6.96 11.72
N ASP A 129 13.23 -6.69 13.03
CA ASP A 129 12.93 -7.69 14.07
C ASP A 129 11.54 -7.51 14.72
N VAL A 130 10.74 -6.56 14.25
CA VAL A 130 9.43 -6.21 14.84
C VAL A 130 8.24 -6.73 14.05
N GLY A 131 8.27 -6.67 12.71
CA GLY A 131 7.16 -7.05 11.83
C GLY A 131 6.80 -6.02 10.76
N ALA A 132 5.50 -5.87 10.52
CA ALA A 132 4.90 -4.90 9.62
C ALA A 132 3.91 -3.99 10.36
N ASN A 133 3.75 -2.77 9.87
CA ASN A 133 3.00 -1.70 10.53
C ASN A 133 1.78 -1.32 9.70
N PHE A 134 0.63 -1.16 10.36
CA PHE A 134 -0.67 -0.98 9.72
C PHE A 134 -1.49 0.14 10.38
N PRO A 135 -2.18 1.00 9.59
CA PRO A 135 -3.04 2.04 10.11
C PRO A 135 -4.44 1.49 10.45
N TRP A 136 -4.82 1.52 11.73
CA TRP A 136 -6.14 1.06 12.19
C TRP A 136 -6.63 1.84 13.40
N GLU A 137 -7.86 2.35 13.34
CA GLU A 137 -8.55 3.09 14.42
C GLU A 137 -7.66 4.11 15.16
N GLY A 138 -6.98 4.98 14.42
CA GLY A 138 -6.13 6.03 14.99
C GLY A 138 -4.74 5.55 15.44
N LYS A 139 -4.43 4.26 15.35
CA LYS A 139 -3.18 3.65 15.84
C LYS A 139 -2.35 3.04 14.72
N GLU A 140 -1.04 2.98 14.97
CA GLU A 140 -0.13 2.11 14.23
C GLU A 140 -0.12 0.74 14.91
N ILE A 141 -0.73 -0.26 14.26
CA ILE A 141 -0.72 -1.64 14.71
C ILE A 141 0.50 -2.35 14.13
N VAL A 142 1.31 -2.98 15.00
CA VAL A 142 2.48 -3.76 14.58
C VAL A 142 2.12 -5.24 14.63
N MET A 143 2.17 -5.90 13.47
CA MET A 143 1.97 -7.34 13.37
C MET A 143 3.32 -8.04 13.18
N ARG A 144 3.67 -8.88 14.15
CA ARG A 144 4.87 -9.72 14.07
C ARG A 144 4.67 -10.90 13.11
N ASP A 145 3.46 -11.39 12.94
CA ASP A 145 3.08 -12.46 12.00
C ASP A 145 1.75 -12.13 11.33
N ASN A 146 1.20 -13.05 10.53
CA ASN A 146 -0.09 -12.88 9.86
C ASN A 146 -0.20 -11.62 8.97
N TYR A 147 0.91 -11.28 8.32
CA TYR A 147 0.93 -10.29 7.26
C TYR A 147 1.56 -10.86 5.99
N ASP A 148 1.18 -10.29 4.87
CA ASP A 148 1.70 -10.61 3.55
C ASP A 148 2.48 -9.40 3.02
N VAL A 149 3.51 -9.67 2.21
CA VAL A 149 4.31 -8.65 1.52
C VAL A 149 4.05 -8.80 0.03
N LEU A 150 3.79 -7.68 -0.66
CA LEU A 150 3.60 -7.71 -2.10
C LEU A 150 4.94 -7.99 -2.79
N CYS A 151 4.98 -8.98 -3.66
CA CYS A 151 6.16 -9.37 -4.42
C CYS A 151 5.83 -9.48 -5.91
N VAL A 152 6.83 -9.28 -6.77
CA VAL A 152 6.69 -9.59 -8.20
C VAL A 152 6.89 -11.08 -8.46
N LEU A 153 6.07 -11.65 -9.35
CA LEU A 153 6.05 -13.09 -9.71
C LEU A 153 7.29 -13.50 -10.52
N PHE A 154 7.89 -12.57 -11.29
CA PHE A 154 9.05 -12.85 -12.15
C PHE A 154 10.21 -11.91 -11.84
N SER A 155 11.23 -12.41 -11.13
CA SER A 155 12.57 -11.81 -11.20
C SER A 155 13.21 -12.26 -12.50
N TRP A 156 12.98 -11.54 -13.61
CA TRP A 156 13.71 -11.80 -14.83
C TRP A 156 15.21 -11.62 -14.57
N LEU A 157 15.94 -12.74 -14.48
CA LEU A 157 17.40 -12.77 -14.61
C LEU A 157 17.76 -12.41 -16.06
N PHE A 158 17.71 -11.13 -16.42
CA PHE A 158 18.38 -10.68 -17.63
C PHE A 158 19.86 -10.44 -17.32
N SER A 159 20.66 -11.48 -17.59
CA SER A 159 22.09 -11.35 -17.82
C SER A 159 22.32 -10.62 -19.14
N SER A 160 23.00 -9.47 -19.05
CA SER A 160 23.83 -8.79 -20.06
C SER A 160 23.47 -9.00 -21.54
N THR A 161 22.77 -8.04 -22.14
CA THR A 161 23.36 -7.00 -23.03
C THR A 161 22.24 -6.09 -23.52
N HIS A 162 22.33 -4.81 -23.16
CA HIS A 162 21.69 -3.69 -23.84
C HIS A 162 20.17 -3.77 -24.09
N LEU A 163 19.36 -3.81 -23.03
CA LEU A 163 18.09 -3.07 -22.97
C LEU A 163 17.69 -2.96 -21.50
N GLN A 164 17.74 -1.74 -20.95
CA GLN A 164 17.08 -1.44 -19.68
C GLN A 164 15.58 -1.63 -19.93
N ILE A 165 15.05 -2.78 -19.53
CA ILE A 165 13.63 -2.85 -19.19
C ILE A 165 13.55 -2.32 -17.77
N ASP A 166 13.11 -1.07 -17.65
CA ASP A 166 12.79 -0.48 -16.36
C ASP A 166 11.83 -1.42 -15.62
N ALA A 167 12.24 -1.89 -14.45
CA ALA A 167 11.32 -2.39 -13.42
C ALA A 167 10.44 -1.25 -12.85
N GLY A 168 10.18 -0.21 -13.65
CA GLY A 168 9.65 1.10 -13.26
C GLY A 168 8.33 1.47 -13.93
N ALA A 169 7.67 0.56 -14.66
CA ALA A 169 6.32 0.79 -15.15
C ALA A 169 5.28 0.07 -14.27
N LEU A 170 5.36 0.26 -12.95
CA LEU A 170 4.14 0.20 -12.14
C LEU A 170 3.32 1.41 -12.55
N SER A 171 2.11 1.20 -13.07
CA SER A 171 1.20 2.31 -13.37
C SER A 171 0.80 2.97 -12.05
N THR A 172 1.51 4.02 -11.65
CA THR A 172 1.17 4.81 -10.47
C THR A 172 0.60 6.15 -10.91
N THR A 173 -0.54 6.54 -10.37
CA THR A 173 -1.11 7.87 -10.59
C THR A 173 -0.84 8.75 -9.38
N ARG A 174 -0.30 9.95 -9.62
CA ARG A 174 -0.04 10.96 -8.57
C ARG A 174 -1.31 11.74 -8.25
N HIS A 175 -1.56 11.91 -6.96
CA HIS A 175 -2.69 12.66 -6.42
C HIS A 175 -2.24 13.59 -5.29
N ILE A 176 -3.05 14.62 -5.04
CA ILE A 176 -2.90 15.52 -3.88
C ILE A 176 -4.16 15.34 -3.04
N ALA A 177 -4.00 15.04 -1.76
CA ALA A 177 -5.13 15.01 -0.85
C ALA A 177 -5.61 16.44 -0.57
N SER A 178 -6.89 16.71 -0.80
CA SER A 178 -7.56 17.97 -0.43
C SER A 178 -8.14 17.90 0.97
#